data_AF-A0A3C0IVH6-F1
#
_entry.id   AF-A0A3C0IVH6-F1
#
_cell.length_a   1.000
_cell.length_b   1.000
_cell.length_c   1.000
_cell.angle_alpha   90.00
_cell.angle_beta   90.00
_cell.angle_gamma   90.00
#
_symmetry.space_group_name_H-M   'P 1'
#
loop_
_entity.id
_entity.type
_entity.pdbx_description
1 polymer ?
#
loop_
_entity_poly.entity_id
_entity_poly.type
_entity_poly.pdbx_seq_one_letter_code
_entity_poly.pdbx_strand_id
1 'polypeptide(L)'
;ADAAYPQQSNPAIKTIKIDANQNEAVEFVLQLIEQAKHVNANIIVDKEMEVVAENDAPGINAYRTELNKLLQGKPVKKMLHEDIIHELDTSAKLFNILVIKTNVAIPYTSVFFQLECGYWNAAAEKNLRASLARQ
;
A
#
# COMPACT_ATOMS: atom_id res chain seq x y z
N ALA A 1 -0.15 5.19 6.71
CA ALA A 1 -0.62 4.29 7.77
C ALA A 1 -1.34 5.12 8.80
N ASP A 2 -2.47 4.64 9.29
CA ASP A 2 -3.22 5.30 10.34
C ASP A 2 -2.41 5.40 11.64
N ALA A 3 -2.91 6.21 12.58
CA ALA A 3 -2.23 6.49 13.83
C ALA A 3 -2.08 5.24 14.73
N ALA A 4 -2.99 4.26 14.59
CA ALA A 4 -3.01 3.04 15.39
C ALA A 4 -2.07 1.95 14.84
N TYR A 5 -1.56 2.10 13.61
CA TYR A 5 -0.63 1.14 13.00
C TYR A 5 0.58 0.87 13.93
N PRO A 6 0.87 -0.40 14.26
CA PRO A 6 1.86 -0.74 15.27
C PRO A 6 3.28 -0.41 14.80
N GLN A 7 4.13 -0.02 15.75
CA GLN A 7 5.57 0.06 15.48
C GLN A 7 6.15 -1.34 15.44
N GLN A 8 6.74 -1.72 14.30
CA GLN A 8 7.35 -3.03 14.12
C GLN A 8 8.81 -3.04 14.64
N SER A 9 9.23 -4.17 15.22
CA SER A 9 10.55 -4.34 15.82
C SER A 9 11.67 -4.65 14.82
N ASN A 10 11.31 -4.97 13.57
CA ASN A 10 12.28 -5.31 12.52
C ASN A 10 13.09 -4.06 12.11
N PRO A 11 14.43 -4.07 12.17
CA PRO A 11 15.27 -2.92 11.85
C PRO A 11 15.23 -2.47 10.38
N ALA A 12 14.78 -3.34 9.46
CA ALA A 12 14.56 -2.99 8.05
C ALA A 12 13.32 -2.10 7.86
N ILE A 13 12.48 -1.99 8.90
CA ILE A 13 11.27 -1.17 8.90
C ILE A 13 11.56 0.16 9.58
N LYS A 14 11.47 1.24 8.82
CA LYS A 14 11.59 2.61 9.34
C LYS A 14 10.22 3.25 9.41
N THR A 15 9.92 3.87 10.53
CA THR A 15 8.68 4.62 10.70
C THR A 15 8.97 6.10 10.80
N ILE A 16 8.31 6.90 9.97
CA ILE A 16 8.29 8.36 10.08
C ILE A 16 6.86 8.82 10.39
N LYS A 17 6.72 9.90 11.14
CA LYS A 17 5.44 10.54 11.43
C LYS A 17 5.35 11.86 10.67
N ILE A 18 4.21 12.13 10.06
CA ILE A 18 3.92 13.38 9.36
C ILE A 18 2.66 14.04 9.92
N ASP A 19 2.60 15.37 9.83
CA ASP A 19 1.40 16.14 10.16
C ASP A 19 0.60 16.41 8.88
N ALA A 20 -0.01 15.35 8.36
CA ALA A 20 -0.84 15.37 7.17
C ALA A 20 -1.97 14.34 7.31
N ASN A 21 -3.01 14.49 6.49
CA ASN A 21 -4.08 13.49 6.44
C ASN A 21 -3.65 12.26 5.60
N GLN A 22 -4.40 11.17 5.71
CA GLN A 22 -4.06 9.90 5.08
C GLN A 22 -4.17 9.94 3.54
N ASN A 23 -5.15 10.68 2.99
CA ASN A 23 -5.35 10.81 1.54
C ASN A 23 -4.28 11.70 0.88
N GLU A 24 -3.88 12.79 1.52
CA GLU A 24 -2.75 13.65 1.11
C GLU A 24 -1.45 12.85 1.05
N ALA A 25 -1.18 12.03 2.07
CA ALA A 25 0.01 11.17 2.09
C ALA A 25 -0.01 10.14 0.95
N VAL A 26 -1.17 9.53 0.70
CA VAL A 26 -1.37 8.58 -0.41
C VAL A 26 -1.17 9.24 -1.76
N GLU A 27 -1.78 10.41 -1.99
CA GLU A 27 -1.62 11.18 -3.22
C GLU A 27 -0.16 11.56 -3.48
N PHE A 28 0.52 12.07 -2.46
CA PHE A 28 1.93 12.45 -2.56
C PHE A 28 2.82 11.26 -2.93
N VAL A 29 2.62 10.10 -2.28
CA VAL A 29 3.39 8.88 -2.59
C VAL A 29 3.10 8.38 -4.00
N LEU A 30 1.84 8.42 -4.45
CA LEU A 30 1.47 8.07 -5.82
C LEU A 30 2.19 8.95 -6.86
N GLN A 31 2.22 10.27 -6.64
CA GLN A 31 2.92 11.20 -7.52
C GLN A 31 4.42 10.91 -7.59
N LEU A 32 5.06 10.59 -6.45
CA LEU A 32 6.47 10.21 -6.42
C LEU A 32 6.74 8.93 -7.22
N ILE A 33 5.86 7.94 -7.10
CA ILE A 33 5.98 6.66 -7.84
C ILE A 33 5.77 6.89 -9.34
N GLU A 34 4.79 7.70 -9.74
CA GLU A 34 4.55 8.05 -11.15
C GLU A 34 5.74 8.79 -11.79
N GLN A 35 6.42 9.62 -11.03
CA GLN A 35 7.65 10.30 -11.50
C GLN A 35 8.84 9.34 -11.62
N ALA A 36 8.83 8.22 -10.90
CA ALA A 36 9.89 7.24 -10.90
C ALA A 36 9.76 6.27 -12.09
N LYS A 37 10.56 6.50 -13.14
CA LYS A 37 10.53 5.71 -14.40
C LYS A 37 10.83 4.20 -14.27
N HIS A 38 11.37 3.77 -13.13
CA HIS A 38 11.92 2.42 -12.95
C HIS A 38 11.09 1.53 -12.01
N VAL A 39 10.07 2.09 -11.34
CA VAL A 39 9.21 1.35 -10.42
C VAL A 39 7.74 1.53 -10.77
N ASN A 40 6.95 0.55 -10.39
CA ASN A 40 5.50 0.65 -10.31
C ASN A 40 5.05 0.13 -8.94
N ALA A 41 3.80 0.37 -8.55
CA ALA A 41 3.27 -0.09 -7.27
C ALA A 41 2.10 -1.05 -7.42
N ASN A 42 2.20 -2.18 -6.75
CA ASN A 42 1.03 -2.98 -6.38
C ASN A 42 0.43 -2.37 -5.13
N ILE A 43 -0.79 -1.83 -5.26
CA ILE A 43 -1.46 -1.12 -4.18
C ILE A 43 -2.33 -2.11 -3.43
N ILE A 44 -2.15 -2.18 -2.11
CA ILE A 44 -2.93 -3.05 -1.23
C ILE A 44 -3.66 -2.19 -0.21
N VAL A 45 -4.94 -2.49 0.02
CA VAL A 45 -5.77 -1.85 1.05
C VAL A 45 -6.42 -2.91 1.92
N ASP A 46 -6.72 -2.54 3.17
CA ASP A 46 -7.45 -3.40 4.10
C ASP A 46 -8.86 -3.70 3.56
N LYS A 47 -9.26 -4.97 3.61
CA LYS A 47 -10.58 -5.44 3.16
C LYS A 47 -11.67 -5.08 4.17
N GLU A 48 -11.32 -5.07 5.45
CA GLU A 48 -12.16 -4.66 6.58
C GLU A 48 -12.67 -3.24 6.38
N MET A 49 -11.86 -2.38 5.76
CA MET A 49 -12.23 -1.01 5.39
C MET A 49 -13.52 -0.96 4.58
N GLU A 50 -13.98 -2.00 3.89
CA GLU A 50 -15.24 -1.94 3.12
C GLU A 50 -16.50 -2.02 3.97
N VAL A 51 -16.41 -2.65 5.15
CA VAL A 51 -17.59 -3.04 5.94
C VAL A 51 -17.76 -2.24 7.23
N VAL A 52 -16.76 -1.45 7.64
CA VAL A 52 -16.87 -0.56 8.83
C VAL A 52 -18.03 0.43 8.67
N ALA A 53 -18.92 0.51 9.66
CA ALA A 53 -20.01 1.48 9.60
C ALA A 53 -19.53 2.89 9.97
N GLU A 54 -20.17 3.92 9.40
CA GLU A 54 -19.91 5.33 9.76
C GLU A 54 -20.15 5.60 11.26
N ASN A 55 -21.10 4.89 11.85
CA ASN A 55 -21.40 5.00 13.27
C ASN A 55 -20.26 4.47 14.17
N ASP A 56 -19.50 3.49 13.68
CA ASP A 56 -18.39 2.88 14.41
C ASP A 56 -17.08 3.64 14.15
N ALA A 57 -16.96 4.29 12.98
CA ALA A 57 -15.81 5.10 12.60
C ALA A 57 -16.25 6.35 11.81
N PRO A 58 -16.56 7.47 12.50
CA PRO A 58 -16.94 8.71 11.83
C PRO A 58 -15.87 9.19 10.85
N GLY A 59 -16.28 9.54 9.63
CA GLY A 59 -15.42 9.96 8.53
C GLY A 59 -15.00 8.84 7.57
N ILE A 60 -15.29 7.56 7.88
CA ILE A 60 -14.87 6.44 7.03
C ILE A 60 -15.50 6.49 5.63
N ASN A 61 -16.75 6.92 5.47
CA ASN A 61 -17.39 7.01 4.16
C ASN A 61 -16.78 8.09 3.27
N ALA A 62 -16.45 9.25 3.86
CA ALA A 62 -15.74 10.32 3.15
C ALA A 62 -14.35 9.83 2.73
N TYR A 63 -13.62 9.21 3.65
CA TYR A 63 -12.30 8.63 3.38
C TYR A 63 -12.33 7.62 2.22
N ARG A 64 -13.25 6.64 2.25
CA ARG A 64 -13.42 5.64 1.18
C ARG A 64 -13.69 6.30 -0.17
N THR A 65 -14.56 7.31 -0.19
CA THR A 65 -14.95 8.01 -1.41
C THR A 65 -13.77 8.72 -2.04
N GLU A 66 -12.95 9.40 -1.23
CA GLU A 66 -11.75 10.09 -1.68
C GLU A 66 -10.66 9.11 -2.11
N LEU A 67 -10.40 8.06 -1.32
CA LEU A 67 -9.41 7.04 -1.65
C LEU A 67 -9.74 6.34 -2.98
N ASN A 68 -11.01 5.98 -3.20
CA ASN A 68 -11.44 5.36 -4.46
C ASN A 68 -11.23 6.27 -5.67
N LYS A 69 -11.38 7.59 -5.51
CA LYS A 69 -11.08 8.56 -6.58
C LYS A 69 -9.57 8.62 -6.84
N LEU A 70 -8.75 8.69 -5.79
CA LEU A 70 -7.29 8.71 -5.92
C LEU A 70 -6.72 7.45 -6.58
N LEU A 71 -7.33 6.29 -6.30
CA LEU A 71 -6.90 4.99 -6.81
C LEU A 71 -7.57 4.59 -8.14
N GLN A 72 -8.40 5.45 -8.73
CA GLN A 72 -9.15 5.13 -9.93
C GLN A 72 -8.20 4.76 -11.09
N GLY A 73 -8.48 3.61 -11.73
CA GLY A 73 -7.67 3.10 -12.84
C GLY A 73 -6.36 2.43 -12.43
N LYS A 74 -6.05 2.34 -11.14
CA LYS A 74 -4.88 1.63 -10.62
C LYS A 74 -5.25 0.21 -10.17
N PRO A 75 -4.34 -0.77 -10.29
CA PRO A 75 -4.57 -2.11 -9.75
C PRO A 75 -4.53 -2.05 -8.21
N VAL A 76 -5.69 -2.27 -7.57
CA VAL A 76 -5.81 -2.31 -6.11
C VAL A 76 -6.21 -3.72 -5.67
N LYS A 77 -5.39 -4.31 -4.81
CA LYS A 77 -5.66 -5.58 -4.14
C LYS A 77 -6.28 -5.29 -2.77
N LYS A 78 -7.31 -6.05 -2.41
CA LYS A 78 -7.92 -6.00 -1.08
C LYS A 78 -7.50 -7.23 -0.30
N MET A 79 -6.98 -7.05 0.90
CA MET A 79 -6.46 -8.13 1.74
C MET A 79 -6.91 -7.93 3.19
N LEU A 80 -6.99 -9.02 3.96
CA LEU A 80 -7.23 -8.90 5.39
C LEU A 80 -6.03 -8.23 6.05
N HIS A 81 -6.28 -7.45 7.10
CA HIS A 81 -5.24 -6.70 7.80
C HIS A 81 -4.08 -7.61 8.24
N GLU A 82 -4.39 -8.75 8.85
CA GLU A 82 -3.40 -9.71 9.34
C GLU A 82 -2.54 -10.29 8.20
N ASP A 83 -3.13 -10.56 7.04
CA ASP A 83 -2.41 -11.08 5.87
C ASP A 83 -1.40 -10.05 5.37
N ILE A 84 -1.78 -8.76 5.36
CA ILE A 84 -0.87 -7.68 4.97
C ILE A 84 0.31 -7.59 5.93
N ILE A 85 0.05 -7.62 7.25
CA ILE A 85 1.12 -7.58 8.26
C ILE A 85 2.07 -8.77 8.08
N HIS A 86 1.53 -9.97 7.83
CA HIS A 86 2.36 -11.14 7.59
C HIS A 86 3.23 -11.02 6.32
N GLU A 87 2.66 -10.46 5.25
CA GLU A 87 3.38 -10.19 4.00
C GLU A 87 4.50 -9.14 4.20
N LEU A 88 4.25 -8.11 5.00
CA LEU A 88 5.26 -7.10 5.35
C LEU A 88 6.40 -7.70 6.18
N ASP A 89 6.09 -8.47 7.22
CA ASP A 89 7.12 -9.13 8.05
C ASP A 89 7.99 -10.08 7.23
N THR A 90 7.38 -10.77 6.27
CA THR A 90 8.10 -11.65 5.33
C THR A 90 8.97 -10.84 4.38
N SER A 91 8.43 -9.77 3.81
CA SER A 91 9.14 -8.88 2.88
C SER A 91 10.29 -8.14 3.56
N ALA A 92 10.13 -7.75 4.81
CA ALA A 92 11.14 -7.05 5.61
C ALA A 92 12.40 -7.88 5.90
N LYS A 93 12.39 -9.18 5.60
CA LYS A 93 13.59 -10.04 5.62
C LYS A 93 14.51 -9.79 4.43
N LEU A 94 13.96 -9.28 3.33
CA LEU A 94 14.67 -9.10 2.05
C LEU A 94 14.77 -7.63 1.64
N PHE A 95 13.81 -6.79 2.06
CA PHE A 95 13.68 -5.41 1.62
C PHE A 95 13.50 -4.46 2.81
N ASN A 96 13.86 -3.20 2.59
CA ASN A 96 13.54 -2.14 3.55
C ASN A 96 12.11 -1.66 3.35
N ILE A 97 11.41 -1.38 4.45
CA ILE A 97 10.04 -0.88 4.44
C ILE A 97 10.03 0.50 5.10
N LEU A 98 9.34 1.45 4.46
CA LEU A 98 9.07 2.76 5.03
C LEU A 98 7.58 2.85 5.40
N VAL A 99 7.31 3.00 6.70
CA VAL A 99 5.97 3.27 7.22
C VAL A 99 5.83 4.77 7.44
N ILE A 100 4.93 5.40 6.71
CA ILE A 100 4.57 6.81 6.87
C ILE A 100 3.30 6.87 7.72
N LYS A 101 3.42 7.25 8.99
CA LYS A 101 2.30 7.40 9.92
C LYS A 101 1.70 8.80 9.84
N THR A 102 0.40 8.85 9.64
CA THR A 102 -0.39 10.10 9.64
C THR A 102 -1.07 10.30 10.99
N ASN A 103 -1.76 11.42 11.14
CA ASN A 103 -2.55 11.72 12.35
C ASN A 103 -3.98 11.15 12.30
N VAL A 104 -4.35 10.45 11.22
CA VAL A 104 -5.70 9.91 11.04
C VAL A 104 -5.92 8.72 11.98
N ALA A 105 -6.97 8.82 12.81
CA ALA A 105 -7.38 7.77 13.74
C ALA A 105 -8.68 7.09 13.27
N ILE A 106 -8.70 6.67 12.01
CA ILE A 106 -9.80 5.90 11.40
C ILE A 106 -9.26 4.49 11.11
N PRO A 107 -9.93 3.42 11.57
CA PRO A 107 -9.41 2.06 11.45
C PRO A 107 -9.36 1.60 9.98
N TYR A 108 -8.39 0.74 9.68
CA TYR A 108 -8.24 0.11 8.35
C TYR A 108 -8.06 1.12 7.21
N THR A 109 -7.49 2.30 7.51
CA THR A 109 -7.21 3.34 6.50
C THR A 109 -5.76 3.31 6.03
N SER A 110 -4.99 2.31 6.45
CA SER A 110 -3.63 2.11 5.95
C SER A 110 -3.64 1.67 4.49
N VAL A 111 -2.69 2.20 3.71
CA VAL A 111 -2.50 1.86 2.29
C VAL A 111 -1.07 1.43 2.11
N PHE A 112 -0.87 0.31 1.42
CA PHE A 112 0.43 -0.33 1.25
C PHE A 112 0.83 -0.28 -0.22
N PHE A 113 2.05 0.18 -0.46
CA PHE A 113 2.65 0.28 -1.79
C PHE A 113 3.82 -0.70 -1.87
N GLN A 114 3.61 -1.82 -2.55
CA GLN A 114 4.68 -2.76 -2.86
C GLN A 114 5.31 -2.35 -4.19
N LEU A 115 6.56 -1.88 -4.15
CA LEU A 115 7.26 -1.42 -5.34
C LEU A 115 7.82 -2.61 -6.13
N GLU A 116 7.51 -2.65 -7.42
CA GLU A 116 8.01 -3.63 -8.37
C GLU A 116 8.70 -2.94 -9.55
N CYS A 117 9.32 -3.74 -10.43
CA CYS A 117 9.98 -3.24 -11.63
C CYS A 117 8.97 -2.57 -12.58
N GLY A 118 9.15 -1.26 -12.83
CA GLY A 118 8.21 -0.48 -13.64
C GLY A 118 8.34 -0.71 -15.15
N TYR A 119 9.52 -1.09 -15.63
CA TYR A 119 9.80 -1.29 -17.07
C TYR A 119 9.72 -2.75 -17.52
N TRP A 120 9.55 -3.69 -16.58
CA TRP A 120 9.49 -5.12 -16.86
C TRP A 120 8.27 -5.74 -16.19
N ASN A 121 7.19 -5.90 -16.95
CA ASN A 121 5.91 -6.36 -16.43
C ASN A 121 5.79 -7.90 -16.40
N ALA A 122 4.78 -8.39 -15.67
CA ALA A 122 4.52 -9.83 -15.53
C ALA A 122 4.30 -10.55 -16.88
N ALA A 123 3.77 -9.87 -17.90
CA ALA A 123 3.59 -10.45 -19.23
C ALA A 123 4.93 -10.64 -19.96
N ALA A 124 5.81 -9.65 -19.91
CA ALA A 124 7.18 -9.74 -20.44
C ALA A 124 7.97 -10.85 -19.75
N GLU A 125 7.88 -10.92 -18.42
CA GLU A 125 8.51 -11.99 -17.63
C GLU A 125 7.97 -13.37 -18.01
N LYS A 126 6.64 -13.52 -18.11
CA LYS A 126 6.00 -14.78 -18.52
C LYS A 126 6.48 -15.22 -19.91
N ASN A 127 6.58 -14.28 -20.86
CA ASN A 127 7.07 -14.56 -22.20
C ASN A 127 8.54 -15.03 -22.19
N LEU A 128 9.39 -14.38 -21.39
CA LEU A 128 10.78 -14.78 -21.20
C LEU A 128 10.88 -16.21 -20.65
N ARG A 129 10.15 -16.52 -19.57
CA ARG A 129 10.14 -17.86 -18.95
C ARG A 129 9.68 -18.95 -19.93
N ALA A 130 8.65 -18.66 -20.73
CA ALA A 130 8.16 -19.58 -21.75
C ALA A 130 9.16 -19.79 -22.89
N SER A 131 10.02 -18.81 -23.19
CA SER A 131 11.09 -18.95 -24.19
C SER A 131 12.26 -19.77 -23.63
N LEU A 132 12.63 -19.57 -22.37
CA LEU A 132 13.69 -20.35 -21.71
C LEU A 132 13.31 -21.83 -21.55
N ALA A 133 12.06 -22.14 -21.24
CA ALA A 133 11.59 -23.52 -21.08
C ALA A 133 11.46 -24.30 -22.41
N ARG A 134 11.61 -23.62 -23.55
CA ARG A 134 11.59 -24.21 -24.89
C ARG A 134 13.00 -24.48 -25.46
N GLN A 135 14.05 -24.09 -24.74
CA GLN A 135 15.45 -24.45 -25.03
C GLN A 135 15.83 -25.71 -24.25
#